data_AF-A0A7C2ICW4-F1
#
_entry.id   AF-A0A7C2ICW4-F1
#
_cell.length_a   1.000
_cell.length_b   1.000
_cell.length_c   1.000
_cell.angle_alpha   90.00
_cell.angle_beta   90.00
_cell.angle_gamma   90.00
#
_symmetry.space_group_name_H-M   'P 1'
#
loop_
_entity.id
_entity.type
_entity.pdbx_description
1 polymer ?
#
loop_
_entity_poly.entity_id
_entity_poly.type
_entity_poly.pdbx_seq_one_letter_code
_entity_poly.pdbx_strand_id
1 'polypeptide(L)'
;MLRITLVRSPIGRQPVQRRTVRALGLKRLNHSVVHRDTPEIAGMIARVRHLVDVQPWEEEKKKKASPAAGKAETPAGEEKEKKRTKKEQEV
;
A
#
# COMPACT_ATOMS: atom_id res chain seq x y z
N MET A 1 -9.16 9.19 4.98
CA MET A 1 -8.07 8.46 4.30
C MET A 1 -7.64 9.26 3.08
N LEU A 2 -6.51 8.95 2.45
CA LEU A 2 -6.06 9.63 1.24
C LEU A 2 -6.03 8.65 0.07
N ARG A 3 -6.66 9.02 -1.05
CA ARG A 3 -6.53 8.29 -2.31
C ARG A 3 -5.46 8.96 -3.15
N ILE A 4 -4.41 8.23 -3.45
CA ILE A 4 -3.26 8.71 -4.24
C ILE A 4 -3.34 8.08 -5.62
N THR A 5 -3.34 8.89 -6.67
CA THR A 5 -3.38 8.45 -8.07
C THR A 5 -2.12 8.90 -8.80
N LEU A 6 -1.48 8.00 -9.56
CA LEU A 6 -0.33 8.36 -10.39
C LEU A 6 -0.81 9.00 -11.71
N VAL A 7 -0.64 10.30 -11.89
CA VAL A 7 -1.09 11.00 -13.10
C VAL A 7 0.01 11.12 -14.15
N ARG A 8 1.27 11.17 -13.73
CA ARG A 8 2.43 11.25 -14.64
C ARG A 8 3.40 10.10 -14.43
N SER A 9 3.98 9.64 -15.53
CA SER A 9 4.95 8.54 -15.50
C SER A 9 6.24 8.95 -14.75
N PRO A 10 6.79 8.09 -13.88
CA PRO A 10 8.05 8.33 -13.18
C PRO A 10 9.28 7.99 -14.04
N ILE A 11 9.11 7.58 -15.30
CA ILE A 11 10.21 7.28 -16.23
C ILE A 11 11.00 8.58 -16.50
N GLY A 12 12.33 8.48 -16.48
CA GLY A 12 13.22 9.64 -16.65
C GLY A 12 13.28 10.58 -15.44
N ARG A 13 12.70 10.19 -14.29
CA ARG A 13 12.86 10.91 -13.02
C ARG A 13 14.00 10.35 -12.19
N GLN A 14 14.40 11.11 -11.18
CA GLN A 14 15.47 10.72 -10.26
C GLN A 14 15.20 9.32 -9.68
N PRO A 15 16.24 8.49 -9.46
CA PRO A 15 16.09 7.13 -8.93
C PRO A 15 15.36 7.10 -7.58
N VAL A 16 15.57 8.12 -6.75
CA VAL A 16 14.90 8.25 -5.44
C VAL A 16 13.39 8.39 -5.60
N GLN A 17 12.94 9.28 -6.49
CA GLN A 17 11.50 9.49 -6.76
C GLN A 17 10.86 8.22 -7.32
N ARG A 18 11.54 7.49 -8.21
CA ARG A 18 11.06 6.21 -8.74
C ARG A 18 10.86 5.17 -7.63
N ARG A 19 11.78 5.11 -6.66
CA ARG A 19 11.65 4.22 -5.49
C ARG A 19 10.49 4.64 -4.59
N THR A 20 10.30 5.93 -4.35
CA THR A 20 9.17 6.46 -3.57
C THR A 20 7.83 6.10 -4.20
N VAL A 21 7.67 6.29 -5.53
CA VAL A 21 6.44 5.93 -6.25
C VAL A 21 6.15 4.42 -6.14
N ARG A 22 7.18 3.58 -6.28
CA ARG A 22 7.03 2.13 -6.10
C ARG A 22 6.68 1.73 -4.67
N ALA A 23 7.28 2.39 -3.67
CA ALA A 23 7.00 2.15 -2.26
C ALA A 23 5.57 2.53 -1.88
N LEU A 24 5.00 3.57 -2.50
CA LEU A 24 3.57 3.91 -2.36
C LEU A 24 2.62 2.91 -3.06
N GLY A 25 3.14 1.90 -3.77
CA GLY A 25 2.35 0.88 -4.46
C GLY A 25 1.87 1.28 -5.86
N LEU A 26 2.39 2.38 -6.42
CA LEU A 26 1.97 2.90 -7.73
C LEU A 26 2.80 2.24 -8.84
N LYS A 27 2.23 1.23 -9.50
CA LYS A 27 2.91 0.43 -10.55
C LYS A 27 2.66 0.92 -11.98
N ARG A 28 1.48 1.49 -12.25
CA ARG A 28 1.01 1.89 -13.59
C ARG A 28 0.44 3.31 -13.58
N LEU A 29 0.41 3.95 -14.75
CA LEU A 29 -0.26 5.23 -14.92
C LEU A 29 -1.76 5.10 -14.56
N ASN A 30 -2.31 6.13 -13.93
CA ASN A 30 -3.68 6.20 -13.40
C ASN A 30 -4.04 5.13 -12.36
N HIS A 31 -3.06 4.39 -11.84
CA HIS A 31 -3.27 3.49 -10.72
C HIS A 31 -3.53 4.31 -9.44
N SER A 32 -4.57 3.95 -8.69
CA SER A 32 -4.92 4.61 -7.44
C SER A 32 -4.84 3.67 -6.24
N VAL A 33 -4.21 4.12 -5.16
CA VAL A 33 -4.07 3.36 -3.90
C VAL A 33 -4.55 4.23 -2.75
N VAL A 34 -5.27 3.62 -1.81
CA VAL A 34 -5.76 4.30 -0.61
C VAL A 34 -4.77 4.07 0.53
N HIS A 35 -4.32 5.15 1.16
CA HIS A 35 -3.43 5.14 2.31
C HIS A 35 -4.05 5.88 3.49
N ARG A 36 -3.54 5.58 4.69
CA ARG A 36 -3.86 6.37 5.89
C ARG A 36 -3.14 7.70 5.82
N ASP A 37 -3.73 8.73 6.41
CA ASP A 37 -3.10 10.04 6.51
C ASP A 37 -2.08 10.01 7.65
N THR A 38 -0.83 9.74 7.32
CA THR A 38 0.28 9.72 8.27
C THR A 38 1.38 10.68 7.81
N PRO A 39 2.15 11.29 8.74
CA PRO A 39 3.20 12.23 8.39
C PRO A 39 4.28 11.60 7.48
N GLU A 40 4.53 10.30 7.62
CA GLU A 40 5.46 9.55 6.76
C GLU A 40 4.99 9.52 5.30
N ILE A 41 3.73 9.17 5.07
CA ILE A 41 3.12 9.14 3.74
C ILE A 41 3.05 10.56 3.16
N ALA A 42 2.68 11.55 3.97
CA ALA A 42 2.66 12.96 3.55
C ALA A 42 4.05 13.42 3.10
N GLY A 43 5.12 13.05 3.83
CA GLY A 43 6.50 13.34 3.44
C GLY A 43 6.91 12.68 2.13
N MET A 44 6.49 11.42 1.91
CA MET A 44 6.71 10.73 0.64
C MET A 44 5.99 11.41 -0.52
N ILE A 45 4.71 11.77 -0.35
CA ILE A 45 3.90 12.49 -1.33
C ILE A 45 4.56 13.83 -1.67
N ALA A 46 5.04 14.59 -0.68
CA ALA A 46 5.63 15.91 -0.90
C ALA A 46 6.83 15.88 -1.87
N ARG A 47 7.61 14.78 -1.86
CA ARG A 47 8.74 14.54 -2.78
C ARG A 47 8.32 14.23 -4.21
N VAL A 48 7.13 13.65 -4.40
CA VAL A 48 6.59 13.23 -5.72
C VAL A 48 5.32 13.97 -6.10
N ARG A 49 5.03 15.12 -5.48
CA ARG A 49 3.77 15.88 -5.60
C ARG A 49 3.34 16.22 -7.03
N HIS A 50 4.30 16.29 -7.95
CA HIS A 50 4.08 16.64 -9.35
C HIS A 50 3.78 15.42 -10.23
N LEU A 51 3.91 14.21 -9.69
CA LEU A 51 3.59 12.94 -10.35
C LEU A 51 2.24 12.38 -9.91
N VAL A 52 1.82 12.72 -8.69
CA VAL A 52 0.63 12.16 -8.05
C VAL A 52 -0.44 13.21 -7.86
N ASP A 53 -1.70 12.78 -7.96
CA ASP A 53 -2.86 13.53 -7.54
C ASP A 53 -3.40 12.89 -6.25
N VAL A 54 -3.71 13.72 -5.26
CA VAL A 54 -4.16 13.28 -3.94
C VAL A 54 -5.55 13.81 -3.71
N GLN A 55 -6.49 12.88 -3.50
CA GLN A 55 -7.88 13.19 -3.20
C GLN A 55 -8.19 12.73 -1.78
N PRO A 56 -8.89 13.54 -0.97
CA PRO A 56 -9.44 13.07 0.29
C PRO A 56 -10.44 11.94 0.02
N TRP A 57 -10.26 10.81 0.69
CA TRP A 57 -11.15 9.66 0.60
C TRP A 57 -11.91 9.54 1.92
N GLU A 58 -13.16 9.98 1.89
CA GLU A 58 -14.10 9.78 2.99
C GLU A 58 -14.79 8.42 2.80
N GLU A 59 -14.61 7.55 3.78
CA GLU A 59 -15.20 6.23 3.85
C GLU A 59 -16.69 6.35 4.18
N GLU A 60 -17.51 6.68 3.20
CA GLU A 60 -18.92 6.30 3.21
C GLU A 60 -19.09 5.05 2.35
N LYS A 61 -19.02 3.91 3.04
CA LYS A 61 -19.58 2.59 2.69
C LYS A 61 -18.69 1.60 1.93
N LYS A 62 -18.31 0.53 2.66
CA LYS A 62 -18.60 -0.87 2.28
C LYS A 62 -18.57 -1.85 3.47
N LYS A 63 -19.64 -1.84 4.29
CA LYS A 63 -20.31 -3.13 4.57
C LYS A 63 -21.03 -3.50 3.27
N LYS A 64 -20.83 -4.73 2.81
CA LYS A 64 -21.40 -5.41 1.62
C LYS A 64 -20.54 -5.38 0.34
N ALA A 65 -20.05 -6.58 0.04
CA ALA A 65 -19.56 -7.10 -1.23
C ALA A 65 -18.27 -6.49 -1.80
N SER A 66 -17.17 -7.23 -1.65
CA SER A 66 -16.30 -7.47 -2.80
C SER A 66 -15.64 -8.85 -2.67
N PRO A 67 -16.13 -9.88 -3.37
CA PRO A 67 -15.31 -11.04 -3.66
C PRO A 67 -14.33 -10.70 -4.79
N ALA A 68 -13.09 -11.18 -4.64
CA ALA A 68 -12.11 -11.48 -5.68
C ALA A 68 -11.57 -10.36 -6.59
N ALA A 69 -10.36 -9.89 -6.25
CA ALA A 69 -9.17 -9.72 -7.11
C ALA A 69 -8.04 -9.22 -6.19
N GLY A 70 -6.88 -9.83 -5.98
CA GLY A 70 -6.14 -10.89 -6.66
C GLY A 70 -4.66 -10.53 -6.51
N LYS A 71 -3.97 -11.14 -5.53
CA LYS A 71 -2.49 -11.28 -5.32
C LYS A 71 -1.68 -9.98 -5.10
N ALA A 72 -1.11 -9.80 -3.89
CA ALA A 72 0.28 -10.16 -3.52
C ALA A 72 1.15 -8.86 -3.43
N GLU A 73 1.87 -8.48 -2.37
CA GLU A 73 2.39 -9.07 -1.12
C GLU A 73 2.78 -7.91 -0.20
N THR A 74 2.50 -7.98 1.10
CA THR A 74 3.46 -7.69 2.21
C THR A 74 2.79 -8.18 3.50
N PRO A 75 3.52 -8.79 4.47
CA PRO A 75 4.54 -8.09 5.24
C PRO A 75 5.82 -8.91 5.54
N ALA A 76 6.97 -8.22 5.59
CA ALA A 76 8.17 -8.70 6.28
C ALA A 76 8.17 -8.11 7.71
N GLY A 77 8.52 -8.94 8.69
CA GLY A 77 8.66 -8.59 10.12
C GLY A 77 7.71 -9.43 10.99
N GLU A 78 8.12 -10.64 11.40
CA GLU A 78 8.68 -10.91 12.75
C GLU A 78 7.53 -11.15 13.74
N GLU A 79 7.19 -12.40 14.09
CA GLU A 79 7.47 -12.94 15.43
C GLU A 79 7.28 -14.48 15.42
N LYS A 80 8.36 -15.26 15.57
CA LYS A 80 8.28 -16.70 15.84
C LYS A 80 8.23 -16.92 17.36
N GLU A 81 7.04 -16.89 17.96
CA GLU A 81 6.83 -17.48 19.28
C GLU A 81 6.06 -18.80 19.13
N LYS A 82 6.78 -19.94 19.18
CA LYS A 82 6.18 -21.29 19.20
C LYS A 82 6.32 -21.85 20.62
N LYS A 83 5.40 -21.47 21.51
CA LYS A 83 5.13 -22.22 22.75
C LYS A 83 3.99 -23.22 22.46
N ARG A 84 4.25 -24.49 22.83
CA ARG A 84 3.39 -25.41 23.60
C ARG A 84 1.91 -25.48 23.11
N THR A 85 1.32 -26.62 22.75
CA THR A 85 1.19 -27.85 23.56
C THR A 85 0.39 -28.91 22.77
N LYS A 86 0.83 -30.17 22.90
CA LYS A 86 0.03 -31.39 23.17
C LYS A 86 -1.19 -31.76 22.29
N LYS A 87 -1.06 -32.85 21.52
CA LYS A 87 -2.01 -33.99 21.43
C LYS A 87 -1.30 -35.14 20.69
N GLU A 88 -0.85 -36.20 21.36
CA GLU A 88 -1.60 -37.43 21.67
C GLU A 88 -2.01 -38.27 20.45
N GLN A 89 -1.53 -39.52 20.48
CA GLN A 89 -2.13 -40.76 19.93
C GLN A 89 -2.01 -40.97 18.41
N GLU A 90 -1.71 -42.17 17.90
CA GLU A 90 -1.93 -43.50 18.45
C GLU A 90 -0.89 -44.50 17.90
N VAL A 91 -0.54 -45.46 18.76
CA VAL A 91 0.00 -46.83 18.62
C VAL A 91 0.56 -47.28 17.27
#